data_AF-A0AA40ENH5-F1
#
_entry.id   AF-A0AA40ENH5-F1
#
_cell.length_a   1.000
_cell.length_b   1.000
_cell.length_c   1.000
_cell.angle_alpha   90.00
_cell.angle_beta   90.00
_cell.angle_gamma   90.00
#
_symmetry.space_group_name_H-M   'P 1'
#
loop_
_entity.id
_entity.type
_entity.pdbx_description
1 polymer ?
#
loop_
_entity_poly.entity_id
_entity_poly.type
_entity_poly.pdbx_seq_one_letter_code
_entity_poly.pdbx_strand_id
1 'polypeptide(L)'
;MRVHINHISKLEFLCAFREAFFASITEKNIQGGFAGAGLIPFDPERVLSKLDIKLLLLSLFTHYKLRTPTPPTSRPGIAQP
;
A
#
# COMPACT_ATOMS: atom_id res chain seq x y z
N MET A 1 27.42 34.02 -29.62
CA MET A 1 26.21 33.47 -28.96
C MET A 1 25.70 34.55 -27.99
N ARG A 2 24.61 35.25 -28.31
CA ARG A 2 24.06 36.29 -27.41
C ARG A 2 23.20 35.59 -26.37
N VAL A 3 23.62 35.61 -25.10
CA VAL A 3 22.78 35.21 -23.98
C VAL A 3 21.71 36.28 -23.83
N HIS A 4 20.48 35.98 -24.22
CA HIS A 4 19.38 36.92 -24.10
C HIS A 4 18.94 36.98 -22.64
N ILE A 5 19.46 37.97 -21.90
CA ILE A 5 19.06 38.23 -20.52
C ILE A 5 17.73 38.98 -20.58
N ASN A 6 16.64 38.30 -20.27
CA ASN A 6 15.34 38.94 -20.07
C ASN A 6 15.38 39.69 -18.73
N HIS A 7 15.38 41.02 -18.78
CA HIS A 7 15.22 41.85 -17.59
C HIS A 7 13.74 41.92 -17.21
N ILE A 8 13.42 41.57 -15.97
CA ILE A 8 12.11 41.73 -15.36
C ILE A 8 12.26 42.62 -14.13
N SER A 9 11.39 43.62 -13.98
CA SER A 9 11.39 44.44 -12.78
C SER A 9 10.87 43.64 -11.59
N LYS A 10 11.18 44.11 -10.37
CA LYS A 10 10.67 43.50 -9.14
C LYS A 10 9.14 43.44 -9.12
N LEU A 11 8.47 44.47 -9.62
CA LEU A 11 7.00 44.54 -9.63
C LEU A 11 6.41 43.52 -10.61
N GLU A 12 6.95 43.44 -11.83
CA GLU A 12 6.53 42.46 -12.83
C GLU A 12 6.75 41.02 -12.35
N PHE A 13 7.89 40.75 -11.68
CA PHE A 13 8.15 39.46 -11.08
C PHE A 13 7.12 39.11 -10.00
N LEU A 14 6.81 40.02 -9.09
CA LEU A 14 5.85 39.76 -8.02
C LEU A 14 4.44 39.50 -8.56
N CYS A 15 4.02 40.23 -9.60
CA CYS A 15 2.76 39.97 -10.30
C CYS A 15 2.76 38.58 -10.95
N ALA A 16 3.80 38.25 -11.73
CA ALA A 16 3.91 36.96 -12.39
C ALA A 16 3.99 35.79 -11.39
N PHE A 17 4.74 35.98 -10.30
CA PHE A 17 4.86 35.00 -9.22
C PHE A 17 3.52 34.72 -8.56
N ARG A 18 2.71 35.74 -8.29
CA ARG A 18 1.39 35.55 -7.67
C ARG A 18 0.51 34.64 -8.52
N GLU A 19 0.44 34.88 -9.82
CA GLU A 19 -0.35 34.06 -10.74
C GLU A 19 0.21 32.64 -10.84
N ALA A 20 1.54 32.50 -10.98
CA ALA A 20 2.20 31.20 -11.01
C ALA A 20 2.00 30.41 -9.70
N PHE A 21 2.02 31.09 -8.55
CA PHE A 21 1.80 30.49 -7.24
C PHE A 21 0.41 29.85 -7.17
N PHE A 22 -0.65 30.59 -7.50
CA PHE A 22 -2.00 30.04 -7.50
C PHE A 22 -2.18 28.94 -8.55
N ALA A 23 -1.60 29.10 -9.74
CA ALA A 23 -1.62 28.06 -10.77
C ALA A 23 -0.87 26.78 -10.35
N SER A 24 0.11 26.89 -9.43
CA SER A 24 0.88 25.74 -8.94
C SER A 24 0.12 24.88 -7.92
N ILE A 25 -0.97 25.40 -7.32
CA ILE A 25 -1.79 24.68 -6.35
C ILE A 25 -2.69 23.68 -7.07
N THR A 26 -2.08 22.58 -7.52
CA THR A 26 -2.77 21.45 -8.15
C THR A 26 -2.63 20.22 -7.28
N GLU A 27 -3.59 19.30 -7.38
CA GLU A 27 -3.57 18.02 -6.64
C GLU A 27 -2.26 17.26 -6.86
N LYS A 28 -1.80 17.18 -8.12
CA LYS A 28 -0.54 16.52 -8.49
C LYS A 28 0.68 17.15 -7.80
N ASN A 29 0.78 18.48 -7.79
CA ASN A 29 1.90 19.17 -7.15
C ASN A 29 1.87 19.01 -5.63
N ILE A 30 0.67 19.02 -5.04
CA ILE A 30 0.48 18.76 -3.61
C ILE A 30 0.94 17.33 -3.28
N GLN A 31 0.42 16.32 -3.97
CA GLN A 31 0.83 14.91 -3.79
C GLN A 31 2.34 14.72 -3.97
N GLY A 32 2.94 15.37 -4.98
CA GLY A 32 4.38 15.35 -5.20
C GLY A 32 5.18 15.99 -4.06
N GLY A 33 4.71 17.12 -3.52
CA GLY A 33 5.32 17.78 -2.36
C GLY A 33 5.27 16.91 -1.09
N PHE A 34 4.12 16.28 -0.84
CA PHE A 34 3.93 15.32 0.24
C PHE A 34 4.88 14.12 0.11
N ALA A 35 4.96 13.53 -1.09
CA ALA A 35 5.88 12.41 -1.37
C ALA A 35 7.36 12.80 -1.20
N GLY A 36 7.77 13.99 -1.69
CA GLY A 36 9.14 14.49 -1.54
C GLY A 36 9.53 14.78 -0.09
N ALA A 37 8.56 15.16 0.75
CA ALA A 37 8.74 15.31 2.19
C ALA A 37 8.71 13.96 2.95
N GLY A 38 8.46 12.84 2.27
CA GLY A 38 8.25 11.53 2.90
C GLY A 38 6.90 11.40 3.62
N LEU A 39 6.03 12.40 3.51
CA LEU A 39 4.67 12.41 4.05
C LEU A 39 3.76 11.72 3.05
N ILE A 40 3.81 10.40 3.00
CA ILE A 40 2.94 9.62 2.11
C ILE A 40 1.60 9.44 2.83
N PRO A 41 0.46 9.84 2.21
CA PRO A 41 -0.86 9.57 2.79
C PRO A 41 -0.99 8.09 3.14
N PHE A 42 -1.72 7.79 4.22
CA PHE A 42 -1.98 6.42 4.62
C PHE A 42 -2.65 5.66 3.46
N ASP A 43 -1.92 4.69 2.90
CA ASP A 43 -2.38 3.81 1.82
C ASP A 43 -2.47 2.38 2.39
N PRO A 44 -3.67 1.91 2.74
CA PRO A 44 -3.88 0.57 3.27
C PRO A 44 -3.36 -0.52 2.34
N GLU A 45 -3.52 -0.37 1.02
CA GLU A 45 -3.10 -1.38 0.04
C GLU A 45 -1.57 -1.49 -0.03
N ARG A 46 -0.87 -0.37 0.09
CA ARG A 46 0.60 -0.35 0.18
C ARG A 46 1.12 -0.97 1.48
N VAL A 47 0.36 -0.86 2.57
CA VAL A 47 0.68 -1.53 3.84
C VAL A 47 0.42 -3.04 3.72
N LEU A 48 -0.74 -3.43 3.18
CA LEU A 48 -1.13 -4.83 2.99
C LEU A 48 -0.19 -5.58 2.04
N SER A 49 0.23 -4.96 0.94
CA SER A 49 1.19 -5.57 -0.02
C SER A 49 2.58 -5.85 0.56
N LYS A 50 2.96 -5.16 1.64
CA LYS A 50 4.21 -5.41 2.37
C LYS A 50 4.05 -6.38 3.54
N LEU A 51 2.81 -6.69 3.93
CA LEU A 51 2.52 -7.49 5.10
C LEU A 51 2.43 -8.97 4.69
N ASP A 52 3.53 -9.72 4.81
CA ASP A 52 3.54 -11.17 4.65
C ASP A 52 2.88 -11.83 5.87
N ILE A 53 1.55 -11.90 5.88
CA ILE A 53 0.80 -12.60 6.92
C ILE A 53 0.90 -14.10 6.66
N LYS A 54 1.92 -14.76 7.24
CA LYS A 54 1.87 -16.20 7.43
C LYS A 54 0.78 -16.52 8.45
N LEU A 55 -0.38 -16.93 7.94
CA LEU A 55 -1.52 -17.32 8.76
C LEU A 55 -1.16 -18.58 9.56
N LEU A 56 -0.72 -18.38 10.80
CA LEU A 56 -0.43 -19.43 11.80
C LEU A 56 -1.62 -20.39 12.00
N LEU A 57 -2.84 -19.94 11.70
CA LEU A 57 -4.06 -20.75 11.71
C LEU A 57 -4.00 -21.90 10.69
N LEU A 58 -3.46 -21.68 9.48
CA LEU A 58 -3.35 -22.74 8.47
C LEU A 58 -2.35 -23.80 8.93
N SER A 59 -1.20 -23.37 9.48
CA SER A 59 -0.20 -24.30 10.03
C SER A 59 -0.76 -25.14 11.17
N LEU A 60 -1.52 -24.55 12.10
CA LEU A 60 -2.16 -25.28 13.19
C LEU A 60 -3.27 -26.19 12.70
N PHE A 61 -4.08 -25.77 11.73
CA PHE A 61 -5.15 -26.58 11.16
C PHE A 61 -4.61 -27.79 10.40
N THR A 62 -3.56 -27.61 9.59
CA THR A 62 -2.90 -28.73 8.89
C THR A 62 -2.24 -29.68 9.89
N HIS A 63 -1.59 -29.14 10.92
CA HIS A 63 -0.94 -29.98 11.93
C HIS A 63 -1.94 -30.73 12.82
N TYR A 64 -3.09 -30.13 13.12
CA TYR A 64 -4.20 -30.76 13.85
C TYR A 64 -4.84 -31.87 13.01
N LYS A 65 -5.16 -31.61 11.74
CA LYS A 65 -5.80 -32.57 10.83
C LYS A 65 -4.92 -33.78 10.51
N LEU A 66 -3.59 -33.59 10.47
CA LEU A 66 -2.61 -34.69 10.28
C LEU A 66 -2.39 -35.54 11.54
N ARG A 67 -2.71 -35.04 12.74
CA ARG A 67 -2.52 -35.78 14.01
C ARG A 67 -3.75 -36.56 14.45
N THR A 68 -4.95 -36.29 13.92
CA THR A 68 -6.14 -37.08 14.23
C THR A 68 -6.09 -38.45 13.53
N PRO A 69 -5.94 -39.57 14.26
CA PRO A 69 -6.02 -40.90 13.66
C PRO A 69 -7.50 -41.19 13.35
N THR A 70 -7.81 -41.65 12.14
CA THR A 70 -9.15 -42.08 11.76
C THR A 70 -9.63 -43.21 12.70
N PRO A 71 -10.85 -43.18 13.26
CA PRO A 71 -11.33 -44.26 14.10
C PRO A 71 -11.45 -45.56 13.29
N PRO A 72 -11.05 -46.73 13.81
CA PRO A 72 -11.21 -47.98 13.10
C PRO A 72 -12.70 -48.32 12.97
N THR A 73 -13.14 -48.60 11.75
CA THR A 73 -14.50 -49.08 11.43
C THR A 73 -14.81 -50.34 12.23
N SER A 74 -15.79 -50.26 13.14
CA SER A 74 -16.34 -51.46 13.80
C SER A 74 -17.19 -52.24 12.79
N ARG A 75 -16.69 -53.41 12.40
CA ARG A 75 -17.41 -54.38 11.56
C ARG A 75 -18.51 -55.05 12.40
N PRO A 76 -19.78 -55.17 11.94
CA PRO A 76 -20.79 -55.91 12.68
C PRO A 76 -20.50 -57.41 12.59
N GLY A 77 -20.12 -58.00 13.72
CA GLY A 77 -19.89 -59.43 13.87
C GLY A 77 -21.20 -60.19 14.06
N ILE A 78 -21.41 -61.16 13.19
CA ILE A 78 -22.52 -62.12 13.11
C ILE A 78 -22.59 -62.96 14.39
N ALA A 79 -23.79 -63.14 14.95
CA ALA A 79 -24.09 -64.25 15.86
C ALA A 79 -24.84 -65.35 15.07
N GLN A 80 -24.18 -66.49 14.89
CA GLN A 80 -24.72 -67.76 14.40
C GLN A 80 -25.37 -68.55 15.57
N PRO A 81 -26.21 -69.57 15.29
CA PRO A 81 -27.49 -69.84 15.97
C PRO A 81 -27.39 -70.32 17.42
#